data_AF-A0A2E5G310-F1
#
_entry.id   AF-A0A2E5G310-F1
#
_cell.length_a   1.000
_cell.length_b   1.000
_cell.length_c   1.000
_cell.angle_alpha   90.00
_cell.angle_beta   90.00
_cell.angle_gamma   90.00
#
_symmetry.space_group_name_H-M   'P 1'
#
loop_
_entity.id
_entity.type
_entity.pdbx_description
1 polymer ?
#
loop_
_entity_poly.entity_id
_entity_poly.type
_entity_poly.pdbx_seq_one_letter_code
_entity_poly.pdbx_strand_id
1 'polypeptide(L)'
;MSSSQTLYNGIELPEPWPPRWDRLALDPPAPPYLVSPPKVIPIDVGRQLFVDDFLIEQTTLSRTMHTAEYHASNPVLEPDKPWEDEGVFIPVSSGRPMVGPFACPFSDGVWYDPDDKLFKMWYMAGRLFATCYASSQDGIHWEKPELDVVPGTNIVHPGNRDTSVVWLDLNATDPQRRYVLYRFEKKPRRGFALHYSADGIHWSDEILRAGECLDRATVFYNPFRGVWVHSLKAIGPVSGYDESIPKSTQGYGDAERIVRYWEQEDLVDSPMWTRSDEPYLWVHTDRRDPVYPGTDCGQPKIYDLDAVAYESLIIGAFAILETYYPGVEEDRPKRNQIQMGFSRDGFHWDRPLRKPLAPVSDTRGDWNWGNMQPAGGVCLVVGDELHFYFSGRAGCGRTYPEPITGPDAISARDCDASTGIAVLRRDGFASMDGGAGGGTLTTRPVLFSGKYLFVNVDCLDGELQVEVLDLDGKVIEPFTREGCEHVSVDKTLQSVSWSGIDDLSSLAGQPVHFRFSLTQGRLYSFWVSPQASGASHGYVAAGGPGFTGHTDTVGMAAER
;
A
#
# COMPACT_ATOMS: atom_id res chain seq x y z
N MET A 1 19.06 18.97 -25.01
CA MET A 1 17.69 18.45 -25.08
C MET A 1 17.69 17.25 -24.15
N SER A 2 17.17 17.43 -22.94
CA SER A 2 16.95 16.30 -22.03
C SER A 2 15.83 15.46 -22.67
N SER A 3 16.05 14.15 -22.80
CA SER A 3 15.03 13.25 -23.35
C SER A 3 14.04 12.92 -22.24
N SER A 4 12.75 13.15 -22.47
CA SER A 4 11.69 12.67 -21.58
C SER A 4 11.89 11.18 -21.27
N GLN A 5 11.80 10.81 -20.00
CA GLN A 5 11.91 9.41 -19.57
C GLN A 5 10.63 8.66 -19.93
N THR A 6 10.74 7.58 -20.69
CA THR A 6 9.64 6.63 -20.93
C THR A 6 9.71 5.48 -19.94
N LEU A 7 8.60 5.20 -19.25
CA LEU A 7 8.50 4.11 -18.28
C LEU A 7 8.21 2.75 -18.94
N TYR A 8 8.33 1.68 -18.15
CA TYR A 8 8.06 0.28 -18.55
C TYR A 8 6.69 0.04 -19.20
N ASN A 9 5.69 0.87 -18.90
CA ASN A 9 4.33 0.81 -19.43
C ASN A 9 4.06 1.83 -20.55
N GLY A 10 5.13 2.44 -21.10
CA GLY A 10 5.06 3.40 -22.21
C GLY A 10 4.71 4.83 -21.81
N ILE A 11 4.44 5.11 -20.52
CA ILE A 11 4.15 6.48 -20.06
C ILE A 11 5.40 7.34 -20.25
N GLU A 12 5.24 8.48 -20.92
CA GLU A 12 6.27 9.51 -21.03
C GLU A 12 6.12 10.50 -19.87
N LEU A 13 7.14 10.61 -19.03
CA LEU A 13 7.13 11.57 -17.93
C LEU A 13 7.29 13.00 -18.44
N PRO A 14 6.49 13.97 -17.96
CA PRO A 14 6.65 15.37 -18.30
C PRO A 14 7.96 15.94 -17.74
N GLU A 15 8.54 16.93 -18.42
CA GLU A 15 9.65 17.73 -17.90
C GLU A 15 9.17 19.11 -17.43
N PRO A 16 9.55 19.58 -16.23
CA PRO A 16 10.39 18.90 -15.24
C PRO A 16 9.66 17.77 -14.50
N TRP A 17 10.43 16.76 -14.04
CA TRP A 17 9.96 15.70 -13.15
C TRP A 17 10.70 15.74 -11.80
N PRO A 18 10.02 15.45 -10.66
CA PRO A 18 8.57 15.35 -10.52
C PRO A 18 7.86 16.68 -10.83
N PRO A 19 6.53 16.70 -11.02
CA PRO A 19 5.77 17.94 -11.17
C PRO A 19 6.03 18.93 -10.02
N ARG A 20 5.98 20.23 -10.32
CA ARG A 20 6.14 21.33 -9.35
C ARG A 20 4.83 22.10 -9.26
N TRP A 21 4.22 22.09 -8.08
CA TRP A 21 2.96 22.78 -7.82
C TRP A 21 3.14 23.84 -6.74
N ASP A 22 2.53 25.00 -6.95
CA ASP A 22 2.49 26.06 -5.95
C ASP A 22 1.38 25.82 -4.91
N ARG A 23 0.32 25.09 -5.30
CA ARG A 23 -0.82 24.71 -4.46
C ARG A 23 -1.42 23.38 -4.92
N LEU A 24 -1.96 22.61 -3.98
CA LEU A 24 -2.84 21.47 -4.29
C LEU A 24 -4.29 21.95 -4.48
N ALA A 25 -5.12 21.19 -5.18
CA ALA A 25 -6.52 21.51 -5.43
C ALA A 25 -7.47 20.49 -4.81
N LEU A 26 -8.55 20.95 -4.19
CA LEU A 26 -9.60 20.09 -3.63
C LEU A 26 -10.36 19.27 -4.69
N ASP A 27 -10.29 19.70 -5.95
CA ASP A 27 -10.71 18.96 -7.14
C ASP A 27 -9.46 18.67 -7.99
N PRO A 28 -8.68 17.62 -7.67
CA PRO A 28 -7.47 17.32 -8.42
C PRO A 28 -7.81 16.88 -9.86
N PRO A 29 -6.97 17.23 -10.85
CA PRO A 29 -7.15 16.71 -12.20
C PRO A 29 -6.96 15.18 -12.20
N ALA A 30 -7.56 14.52 -13.19
CA ALA A 30 -7.28 13.11 -13.43
C ALA A 30 -5.77 12.90 -13.72
N PRO A 31 -5.19 11.75 -13.33
CA PRO A 31 -3.81 11.43 -13.66
C PRO A 31 -3.52 11.60 -15.16
N PRO A 32 -2.39 12.23 -15.54
CA PRO A 32 -2.08 12.51 -16.94
C PRO A 32 -2.08 11.26 -17.83
N TYR A 33 -1.63 10.11 -17.30
CA TYR A 33 -1.60 8.84 -18.01
C TYR A 33 -3.01 8.25 -18.28
N LEU A 34 -4.06 8.71 -17.60
CA LEU A 34 -5.45 8.33 -17.92
C LEU A 34 -6.08 9.29 -18.94
N VAL A 35 -5.62 10.55 -18.99
CA VAL A 35 -6.10 11.55 -19.94
C VAL A 35 -5.46 11.34 -21.33
N SER A 36 -4.17 11.02 -21.34
CA SER A 36 -3.39 10.79 -22.57
C SER A 36 -2.51 9.54 -22.40
N PRO A 37 -3.10 8.33 -22.40
CA PRO A 37 -2.33 7.10 -22.29
C PRO A 37 -1.42 6.89 -23.51
N PRO A 38 -0.37 6.04 -23.38
CA PRO A 38 0.46 5.64 -24.51
C PRO A 38 -0.38 5.01 -25.63
N LYS A 39 0.00 5.24 -26.89
CA LYS A 39 -0.70 4.66 -28.05
C LYS A 39 -0.65 3.13 -28.06
N VAL A 40 0.45 2.57 -27.57
CA VAL A 40 0.67 1.14 -27.37
C VAL A 40 1.27 0.96 -25.99
N ILE A 41 0.70 0.06 -25.20
CA ILE A 41 1.08 -0.17 -23.79
C ILE A 41 1.89 -1.47 -23.70
N PRO A 42 3.19 -1.42 -23.39
CA PRO A 42 3.94 -2.62 -23.03
C PRO A 42 3.41 -3.23 -21.73
N ILE A 43 3.21 -4.55 -21.73
CA ILE A 43 2.62 -5.31 -20.60
C ILE A 43 3.53 -6.45 -20.12
N ASP A 44 4.84 -6.34 -20.36
CA ASP A 44 5.84 -7.34 -19.95
C ASP A 44 6.09 -7.40 -18.44
N VAL A 45 5.70 -6.36 -17.69
CA VAL A 45 5.90 -6.27 -16.25
C VAL A 45 4.59 -6.50 -15.53
N GLY A 46 4.47 -7.65 -14.87
CA GLY A 46 3.43 -7.96 -13.90
C GLY A 46 2.05 -8.21 -14.45
N ARG A 47 1.16 -8.56 -13.53
CA ARG A 47 -0.27 -8.67 -13.78
C ARG A 47 -0.87 -7.31 -14.10
N GLN A 48 -1.73 -7.26 -15.11
CA GLN A 48 -2.39 -6.06 -15.60
C GLN A 48 -3.75 -5.93 -14.91
N LEU A 49 -3.87 -4.92 -14.02
CA LEU A 49 -5.03 -4.74 -13.14
C LEU A 49 -6.07 -3.78 -13.73
N PHE A 50 -7.36 -4.06 -13.50
CA PHE A 50 -8.48 -3.22 -13.95
C PHE A 50 -8.93 -2.15 -12.94
N VAL A 51 -7.99 -1.65 -12.14
CA VAL A 51 -8.25 -0.61 -11.11
C VAL A 51 -8.60 0.76 -11.69
N ASP A 52 -8.29 0.98 -12.97
CA ASP A 52 -8.52 2.22 -13.72
C ASP A 52 -8.81 1.93 -15.20
N ASP A 53 -8.98 2.98 -16.01
CA ASP A 53 -9.26 2.89 -17.46
C ASP A 53 -8.00 2.85 -18.34
N PHE A 54 -6.79 2.75 -17.76
CA PHE A 54 -5.54 2.83 -18.51
C PHE A 54 -5.45 1.78 -19.63
N LEU A 55 -5.90 0.55 -19.32
CA LEU A 55 -5.82 -0.60 -20.22
C LEU A 55 -7.05 -0.79 -21.11
N ILE A 56 -8.14 -0.07 -20.86
CA ILE A 56 -9.45 -0.37 -21.45
C ILE A 56 -9.74 0.58 -22.62
N GLU A 57 -9.93 0.01 -23.81
CA GLU A 57 -10.41 0.77 -24.98
C GLU A 57 -11.94 0.86 -24.97
N GLN A 58 -12.60 -0.29 -24.80
CA GLN A 58 -14.05 -0.40 -24.81
C GLN A 58 -14.49 -1.55 -23.92
N THR A 59 -15.59 -1.37 -23.19
CA THR A 59 -16.18 -2.44 -22.38
C THR A 59 -17.70 -2.32 -22.29
N THR A 60 -18.39 -3.46 -22.22
CA THR A 60 -19.77 -3.58 -21.75
C THR A 60 -19.87 -4.22 -20.36
N LEU A 61 -18.75 -4.72 -19.83
CA LEU A 61 -18.64 -5.22 -18.46
C LEU A 61 -18.71 -4.05 -17.47
N SER A 62 -19.23 -4.32 -16.28
CA SER A 62 -19.29 -3.32 -15.20
C SER A 62 -18.10 -3.47 -14.27
N ARG A 63 -17.45 -2.36 -13.88
CA ARG A 63 -16.36 -2.42 -12.89
C ARG A 63 -16.93 -2.48 -11.48
N THR A 64 -16.45 -3.40 -10.67
CA THR A 64 -16.67 -3.44 -9.21
C THR A 64 -15.35 -3.23 -8.49
N MET A 65 -15.31 -2.27 -7.55
CA MET A 65 -14.19 -2.09 -6.63
C MET A 65 -14.46 -2.84 -5.34
N HIS A 66 -13.49 -3.60 -4.84
CA HIS A 66 -13.65 -4.45 -3.66
C HIS A 66 -12.87 -3.91 -2.45
N THR A 67 -13.28 -4.37 -1.27
CA THR A 67 -12.62 -4.12 0.02
C THR A 67 -12.18 -5.44 0.63
N ALA A 68 -11.25 -5.41 1.58
CA ALA A 68 -10.77 -6.58 2.27
C ALA A 68 -11.70 -6.98 3.43
N GLU A 69 -11.63 -8.24 3.84
CA GLU A 69 -12.35 -8.76 5.00
C GLU A 69 -11.37 -9.01 6.15
N TYR A 70 -11.78 -8.69 7.38
CA TYR A 70 -10.93 -9.00 8.54
C TYR A 70 -10.81 -10.50 8.74
N HIS A 71 -9.59 -10.95 8.99
CA HIS A 71 -9.35 -12.34 9.37
C HIS A 71 -9.94 -12.65 10.75
N ALA A 72 -10.45 -13.87 10.92
CA ALA A 72 -11.13 -14.29 12.14
C ALA A 72 -10.21 -14.36 13.38
N SER A 73 -8.91 -14.55 13.18
CA SER A 73 -7.92 -14.59 14.27
C SER A 73 -7.51 -13.21 14.80
N ASN A 74 -8.17 -12.13 14.36
CA ASN A 74 -7.81 -10.80 14.82
C ASN A 74 -8.15 -10.55 16.29
N PRO A 75 -7.33 -9.74 17.00
CA PRO A 75 -6.00 -9.28 16.59
C PRO A 75 -4.95 -10.40 16.59
N VAL A 76 -4.02 -10.37 15.64
CA VAL A 76 -2.98 -11.40 15.46
C VAL A 76 -1.72 -11.17 16.31
N LEU A 77 -1.53 -9.95 16.81
CA LEU A 77 -0.47 -9.62 17.76
C LEU A 77 -0.98 -8.55 18.75
N GLU A 78 -0.92 -8.86 20.04
CA GLU A 78 -1.34 -7.98 21.13
C GLU A 78 -0.19 -7.74 22.13
N PRO A 79 -0.29 -6.70 22.96
CA PRO A 79 0.60 -6.52 24.11
C PRO A 79 0.48 -7.69 25.09
N ASP A 80 1.56 -8.47 25.26
CA ASP A 80 1.67 -9.61 26.16
C ASP A 80 3.04 -9.71 26.88
N LYS A 81 3.93 -8.73 26.68
CA LYS A 81 5.26 -8.64 27.31
C LYS A 81 5.39 -7.40 28.20
N PRO A 82 6.20 -7.45 29.29
CA PRO A 82 6.32 -6.34 30.22
C PRO A 82 6.80 -5.02 29.60
N TRP A 83 7.73 -5.07 28.62
CA TRP A 83 8.25 -3.88 27.96
C TRP A 83 7.25 -3.23 26.99
N GLU A 84 6.15 -3.92 26.66
CA GLU A 84 5.09 -3.37 25.81
C GLU A 84 4.17 -2.40 26.55
N ASP A 85 4.27 -2.36 27.88
CA ASP A 85 3.60 -1.40 28.77
C ASP A 85 4.46 -0.14 29.04
N GLU A 86 5.72 -0.14 28.61
CA GLU A 86 6.65 0.96 28.84
C GLU A 86 6.44 2.13 27.87
N GLY A 87 7.13 3.24 28.13
CA GLY A 87 7.08 4.44 27.29
C GLY A 87 6.18 5.55 27.78
N VAL A 88 6.56 6.78 27.43
CA VAL A 88 5.83 7.98 27.83
C VAL A 88 5.74 8.93 26.63
N PHE A 89 4.52 9.17 26.15
CA PHE A 89 4.25 10.24 25.20
C PHE A 89 3.65 11.45 25.91
N ILE A 90 4.17 12.64 25.67
CA ILE A 90 3.57 13.89 26.17
C ILE A 90 3.03 14.68 24.96
N PRO A 91 1.69 14.73 24.74
CA PRO A 91 1.11 15.57 23.70
C PRO A 91 1.38 17.05 23.98
N VAL A 92 1.66 17.81 22.93
CA VAL A 92 1.83 19.28 23.03
C VAL A 92 0.54 19.95 23.48
N SER A 93 -0.62 19.43 23.08
CA SER A 93 -1.94 19.99 23.40
C SER A 93 -2.33 19.85 24.86
N SER A 94 -1.95 18.75 25.52
CA SER A 94 -2.32 18.46 26.91
C SER A 94 -1.17 18.69 27.90
N GLY A 95 0.08 18.58 27.46
CA GLY A 95 1.27 18.65 28.32
C GLY A 95 1.38 17.50 29.33
N ARG A 96 0.53 16.47 29.23
CA ARG A 96 0.46 15.36 30.19
C ARG A 96 1.11 14.08 29.66
N PRO A 97 1.92 13.39 30.47
CA PRO A 97 2.37 12.03 30.17
C PRO A 97 1.20 11.09 29.88
N MET A 98 1.28 10.40 28.74
CA MET A 98 0.41 9.31 28.35
C MET A 98 1.27 8.05 28.25
N VAL A 99 0.84 7.01 28.94
CA VAL A 99 1.48 5.69 29.00
C VAL A 99 0.46 4.67 28.53
N GLY A 100 0.90 3.59 27.91
CA GLY A 100 0.03 2.45 27.71
C GLY A 100 0.56 1.41 26.74
N PRO A 101 -0.15 0.28 26.69
CA PRO A 101 0.29 -0.92 26.00
C PRO A 101 0.27 -0.75 24.49
N PHE A 102 1.38 -1.06 23.83
CA PHE A 102 1.53 -1.04 22.37
C PHE A 102 2.26 -2.28 21.89
N ALA A 103 1.68 -2.94 20.89
CA ALA A 103 2.31 -4.01 20.13
C ALA A 103 1.75 -3.97 18.69
N CYS A 104 2.20 -2.99 17.90
CA CYS A 104 1.66 -2.80 16.54
C CYS A 104 2.63 -2.10 15.58
N PRO A 105 2.58 -2.38 14.26
CA PRO A 105 3.30 -1.59 13.28
C PRO A 105 2.66 -0.21 13.13
N PHE A 106 3.46 0.83 13.06
CA PHE A 106 3.04 2.21 12.86
C PHE A 106 3.74 2.78 11.63
N SER A 107 3.46 2.16 10.47
CA SER A 107 4.24 2.15 9.21
C SER A 107 5.52 1.33 9.22
N ASP A 108 5.90 0.69 10.33
CA ASP A 108 7.15 -0.06 10.51
C ASP A 108 7.43 -1.05 9.35
N GLY A 109 7.04 -2.31 9.45
CA GLY A 109 7.19 -3.22 8.32
C GLY A 109 6.74 -4.63 8.64
N VAL A 110 6.00 -5.24 7.72
CA VAL A 110 5.70 -6.67 7.75
C VAL A 110 6.10 -7.25 6.40
N TRP A 111 7.13 -8.09 6.39
CA TRP A 111 7.78 -8.59 5.18
C TRP A 111 7.91 -10.11 5.23
N TYR A 112 7.91 -10.76 4.07
CA TYR A 112 8.38 -12.13 3.97
C TYR A 112 9.84 -12.12 3.53
N ASP A 113 10.72 -12.70 4.34
CA ASP A 113 12.12 -12.86 3.98
C ASP A 113 12.33 -14.21 3.28
N PRO A 114 12.65 -14.24 1.98
CA PRO A 114 12.82 -15.49 1.24
C PRO A 114 14.04 -16.31 1.68
N ASP A 115 15.06 -15.71 2.28
CA ASP A 115 16.23 -16.45 2.74
C ASP A 115 15.94 -17.21 4.04
N ASP A 116 15.27 -16.54 4.97
CA ASP A 116 14.89 -17.13 6.25
C ASP A 116 13.59 -17.95 6.16
N LYS A 117 12.80 -17.72 5.10
CA LYS A 117 11.47 -18.30 4.86
C LYS A 117 10.49 -18.01 5.98
N LEU A 118 10.54 -16.78 6.48
CA LEU A 118 9.73 -16.31 7.60
C LEU A 118 9.02 -15.02 7.24
N PHE A 119 7.80 -14.87 7.74
CA PHE A 119 7.21 -13.56 7.93
C PHE A 119 7.92 -12.87 9.09
N LYS A 120 8.24 -11.59 8.91
CA LYS A 120 8.97 -10.76 9.87
C LYS A 120 8.22 -9.46 10.07
N MET A 121 8.03 -9.08 11.33
CA MET A 121 7.36 -7.85 11.72
C MET A 121 8.27 -7.03 12.62
N TRP A 122 8.41 -5.76 12.30
CA TRP A 122 8.93 -4.75 13.21
C TRP A 122 7.76 -3.92 13.71
N TYR A 123 7.73 -3.65 15.01
CA TYR A 123 6.57 -3.03 15.62
C TYR A 123 6.93 -2.12 16.79
N MET A 124 6.05 -1.15 17.05
CA MET A 124 6.11 -0.32 18.26
C MET A 124 5.77 -1.17 19.48
N ALA A 125 6.75 -1.38 20.37
CA ALA A 125 6.51 -1.91 21.70
C ALA A 125 6.56 -0.78 22.71
N GLY A 126 5.51 -0.66 23.53
CA GLY A 126 5.37 0.46 24.46
C GLY A 126 5.18 1.78 23.73
N ARG A 127 4.33 2.65 24.25
CA ARG A 127 3.99 3.88 23.51
C ARG A 127 5.23 4.75 23.30
N LEU A 128 5.70 4.83 22.04
CA LEU A 128 6.91 5.56 21.63
C LEU A 128 8.21 5.07 22.28
N PHE A 129 8.24 3.85 22.81
CA PHE A 129 9.33 3.36 23.65
C PHE A 129 10.45 2.68 22.88
N ALA A 130 10.14 1.66 22.09
CA ALA A 130 11.13 0.88 21.36
C ALA A 130 10.55 0.25 20.08
N THR A 131 11.45 -0.17 19.19
CA THR A 131 11.10 -1.08 18.09
C THR A 131 11.42 -2.52 18.52
N CYS A 132 10.42 -3.38 18.44
CA CYS A 132 10.54 -4.82 18.65
C CYS A 132 10.43 -5.60 17.35
N TYR A 133 10.87 -6.86 17.41
CA TYR A 133 10.81 -7.82 16.31
C TYR A 133 9.92 -9.00 16.66
N ALA A 134 9.12 -9.47 15.70
CA ALA A 134 8.39 -10.72 15.77
C ALA A 134 8.55 -11.50 14.46
N SER A 135 8.49 -12.82 14.54
CA SER A 135 8.55 -13.72 13.39
C SER A 135 7.35 -14.65 13.34
N SER A 136 6.97 -15.11 12.15
CA SER A 136 5.89 -16.05 11.96
C SER A 136 6.17 -16.98 10.77
N GLN A 137 5.67 -18.21 10.86
CA GLN A 137 5.70 -19.19 9.77
C GLN A 137 4.49 -19.05 8.82
N ASP A 138 3.37 -18.50 9.32
CA ASP A 138 2.09 -18.44 8.60
C ASP A 138 1.53 -17.01 8.46
N GLY A 139 2.19 -16.01 9.06
CA GLY A 139 1.73 -14.61 9.10
C GLY A 139 0.60 -14.36 10.09
N ILE A 140 0.06 -15.39 10.73
CA ILE A 140 -1.10 -15.29 11.63
C ILE A 140 -0.67 -15.47 13.09
N HIS A 141 0.19 -16.44 13.38
CA HIS A 141 0.68 -16.72 14.72
C HIS A 141 2.10 -16.19 14.85
N TRP A 142 2.29 -15.21 15.74
CA TRP A 142 3.55 -14.49 15.87
C TRP A 142 4.32 -14.90 17.11
N GLU A 143 5.62 -15.17 16.92
CA GLU A 143 6.57 -15.43 17.98
C GLU A 143 7.37 -14.15 18.27
N LYS A 144 7.51 -13.83 19.56
CA LYS A 144 8.33 -12.72 20.08
C LYS A 144 9.60 -13.30 20.71
N PRO A 145 10.69 -13.52 19.94
CA PRO A 145 11.86 -14.25 20.42
C PRO A 145 12.66 -13.45 21.45
N GLU A 146 13.34 -14.12 22.36
CA GLU A 146 14.35 -13.47 23.21
C GLU A 146 15.63 -13.24 22.39
N LEU A 147 16.07 -12.00 22.32
CA LEU A 147 17.22 -11.53 21.55
C LEU A 147 18.30 -10.98 22.51
N ASP A 148 19.49 -10.78 21.96
CA ASP A 148 20.69 -10.33 22.69
C ASP A 148 20.86 -8.80 22.70
N VAL A 149 20.22 -8.07 21.78
CA VAL A 149 20.26 -6.59 21.71
C VAL A 149 19.84 -5.94 23.03
N VAL A 150 18.68 -6.34 23.56
CA VAL A 150 18.29 -6.10 24.96
C VAL A 150 17.98 -7.47 25.57
N PRO A 151 18.93 -8.05 26.33
CA PRO A 151 18.85 -9.44 26.77
C PRO A 151 17.54 -9.82 27.44
N GLY A 152 16.92 -10.91 26.98
CA GLY A 152 15.65 -11.43 27.50
C GLY A 152 14.40 -10.73 26.97
N THR A 153 14.54 -9.92 25.92
CA THR A 153 13.43 -9.22 25.25
C THR A 153 13.51 -9.40 23.73
N ASN A 154 12.47 -9.00 23.00
CA ASN A 154 12.49 -8.93 21.54
C ASN A 154 12.75 -7.50 21.01
N ILE A 155 13.31 -6.62 21.84
CA ILE A 155 13.66 -5.25 21.45
C ILE A 155 14.89 -5.30 20.54
N VAL A 156 14.75 -4.78 19.32
CA VAL A 156 15.84 -4.68 18.34
C VAL A 156 16.40 -3.28 18.21
N HIS A 157 15.62 -2.27 18.58
CA HIS A 157 16.10 -0.90 18.58
C HIS A 157 15.51 -0.11 19.77
N PRO A 158 16.25 0.03 20.89
CA PRO A 158 15.76 0.74 22.06
C PRO A 158 15.73 2.26 21.83
N GLY A 159 14.88 2.93 22.60
CA GLY A 159 14.86 4.38 22.73
C GLY A 159 13.77 5.08 21.94
N ASN A 160 13.60 6.37 22.26
CA ASN A 160 12.52 7.23 21.78
C ASN A 160 12.30 7.10 20.26
N ARG A 161 11.06 6.79 19.88
CA ARG A 161 10.64 6.70 18.48
C ARG A 161 9.22 7.20 18.29
N ASP A 162 8.86 7.54 17.06
CA ASP A 162 7.47 7.65 16.59
C ASP A 162 7.30 6.73 15.36
N THR A 163 6.65 7.16 14.28
CA THR A 163 6.69 6.45 13.00
C THR A 163 8.10 6.00 12.67
N SER A 164 8.23 4.71 12.39
CA SER A 164 9.44 4.16 11.79
C SER A 164 9.02 3.33 10.59
N VAL A 165 9.96 3.10 9.68
CA VAL A 165 9.81 2.22 8.53
C VAL A 165 10.98 1.28 8.52
N VAL A 166 10.71 -0.02 8.46
CA VAL A 166 11.70 -1.05 8.16
C VAL A 166 11.41 -1.57 6.76
N TRP A 167 12.40 -1.46 5.88
CA TRP A 167 12.33 -1.96 4.51
C TRP A 167 13.32 -3.12 4.32
N LEU A 168 12.85 -4.21 3.73
CA LEU A 168 13.69 -5.31 3.28
C LEU A 168 14.12 -5.05 1.84
N ASP A 169 15.37 -4.67 1.62
CA ASP A 169 15.92 -4.45 0.30
C ASP A 169 16.64 -5.70 -0.23
N LEU A 170 15.89 -6.58 -0.90
CA LEU A 170 16.43 -7.75 -1.62
C LEU A 170 17.31 -7.39 -2.83
N ASN A 171 17.44 -6.11 -3.21
CA ASN A 171 18.39 -5.67 -4.24
C ASN A 171 19.71 -5.14 -3.64
N ALA A 172 19.82 -5.07 -2.32
CA ALA A 172 21.02 -4.55 -1.66
C ALA A 172 22.25 -5.39 -2.05
N THR A 173 23.24 -4.73 -2.66
CA THR A 173 24.51 -5.37 -3.04
C THR A 173 25.49 -5.45 -1.88
N ASP A 174 25.40 -4.52 -0.94
CA ASP A 174 26.06 -4.59 0.35
C ASP A 174 25.14 -5.31 1.35
N PRO A 175 25.50 -6.51 1.84
CA PRO A 175 24.68 -7.25 2.79
C PRO A 175 24.38 -6.48 4.08
N GLN A 176 25.22 -5.50 4.46
CA GLN A 176 24.96 -4.65 5.62
C GLN A 176 23.79 -3.69 5.41
N ARG A 177 23.41 -3.42 4.15
CA ARG A 177 22.29 -2.54 3.77
C ARG A 177 20.99 -3.29 3.46
N ARG A 178 20.96 -4.61 3.67
CA ARG A 178 19.80 -5.46 3.37
C ARG A 178 18.52 -4.97 4.04
N TYR A 179 18.62 -4.52 5.28
CA TYR A 179 17.53 -3.91 6.01
C TYR A 179 17.79 -2.43 6.19
N VAL A 180 16.79 -1.62 5.86
CA VAL A 180 16.79 -0.17 6.03
C VAL A 180 15.82 0.19 7.13
N LEU A 181 16.27 0.92 8.14
CA LEU A 181 15.41 1.52 9.16
C LEU A 181 15.47 3.03 9.05
N TYR A 182 14.31 3.63 8.81
CA TYR A 182 14.08 5.05 9.06
C TYR A 182 13.28 5.20 10.34
N ARG A 183 13.85 5.83 11.36
CA ARG A 183 13.20 6.04 12.67
C ARG A 183 12.96 7.52 12.91
N PHE A 184 11.70 7.94 13.04
CA PHE A 184 11.40 9.31 13.45
C PHE A 184 11.62 9.48 14.96
N GLU A 185 12.40 10.47 15.34
CA GLU A 185 12.62 10.83 16.74
C GLU A 185 12.02 12.21 17.03
N LYS A 186 11.43 12.40 18.22
CA LYS A 186 10.89 13.70 18.66
C LYS A 186 11.89 14.57 19.42
N LYS A 187 12.68 13.95 20.31
CA LYS A 187 13.66 14.58 21.22
C LYS A 187 14.79 13.59 21.52
N PRO A 188 16.03 14.04 21.78
CA PRO A 188 16.48 15.44 21.82
C PRO A 188 16.72 16.05 20.42
N ARG A 189 16.93 15.23 19.38
CA ARG A 189 17.10 15.66 17.99
C ARG A 189 15.89 15.19 17.19
N ARG A 190 15.07 16.14 16.72
CA ARG A 190 13.89 15.82 15.92
C ARG A 190 14.30 15.47 14.48
N GLY A 191 13.74 14.41 13.90
CA GLY A 191 13.93 14.05 12.49
C GLY A 191 14.02 12.53 12.26
N PHE A 192 14.09 12.11 10.99
CA PHE A 192 14.30 10.71 10.61
C PHE A 192 15.77 10.32 10.70
N ALA A 193 16.10 9.37 11.57
CA ALA A 193 17.40 8.73 11.62
C ALA A 193 17.43 7.50 10.70
N LEU A 194 18.43 7.41 9.83
CA LEU A 194 18.70 6.27 8.96
C LEU A 194 19.67 5.31 9.64
N HIS A 195 19.31 4.03 9.62
CA HIS A 195 20.12 2.92 10.08
C HIS A 195 20.06 1.79 9.07
N TYR A 196 21.13 1.00 8.98
CA TYR A 196 21.15 -0.25 8.23
C TYR A 196 21.37 -1.46 9.16
N SER A 197 20.93 -2.63 8.70
CA SER A 197 21.18 -3.91 9.34
C SER A 197 21.30 -5.03 8.30
N ALA A 198 22.12 -6.04 8.59
CA ALA A 198 22.24 -7.23 7.77
C ALA A 198 21.15 -8.28 8.05
N ASP A 199 20.59 -8.29 9.27
CA ASP A 199 19.63 -9.30 9.74
C ASP A 199 18.30 -8.71 10.23
N GLY A 200 18.20 -7.38 10.31
CA GLY A 200 17.03 -6.67 10.82
C GLY A 200 16.89 -6.72 12.34
N ILE A 201 17.88 -7.27 13.04
CA ILE A 201 17.95 -7.40 14.50
C ILE A 201 19.05 -6.49 15.05
N HIS A 202 20.24 -6.56 14.49
CA HIS A 202 21.40 -5.77 14.88
C HIS A 202 21.52 -4.54 13.99
N TRP A 203 21.08 -3.40 14.50
CA TRP A 203 21.12 -2.14 13.77
C TRP A 203 22.43 -1.39 14.02
N SER A 204 22.94 -0.77 12.97
CA SER A 204 24.07 0.16 13.05
C SER A 204 23.74 1.42 13.87
N ASP A 205 24.78 2.14 14.28
CA ASP A 205 24.63 3.53 14.74
C ASP A 205 23.96 4.40 13.66
N GLU A 206 23.44 5.56 14.06
CA GLU A 206 22.82 6.53 13.14
C GLU A 206 23.78 6.89 12.00
N ILE A 207 23.41 6.55 10.76
CA ILE A 207 24.20 6.77 9.54
C ILE A 207 24.02 8.20 9.06
N LEU A 208 22.75 8.62 8.97
CA LEU A 208 22.35 9.92 8.47
C LEU A 208 21.06 10.35 9.17
N ARG A 209 20.83 11.66 9.26
CA ARG A 209 19.56 12.23 9.68
C ARG A 209 18.96 13.06 8.57
N ALA A 210 17.69 12.80 8.26
CA ALA A 210 16.94 13.60 7.30
C ALA A 210 16.68 15.03 7.83
N GLY A 211 16.36 15.94 6.92
CA GLY A 211 15.98 17.32 7.26
C GLY A 211 14.67 17.45 8.03
N GLU A 212 14.25 18.69 8.24
CA GLU A 212 13.05 19.00 9.02
C GLU A 212 11.80 18.34 8.42
N CYS A 213 11.05 17.62 9.27
CA CYS A 213 9.82 16.93 8.91
C CYS A 213 8.90 16.74 10.13
N LEU A 214 7.64 16.41 9.88
CA LEU A 214 6.68 16.05 10.91
C LEU A 214 6.72 14.53 11.20
N ASP A 215 6.08 14.12 12.30
CA ASP A 215 5.78 12.71 12.57
C ASP A 215 4.90 12.12 11.44
N ARG A 216 4.73 10.80 11.36
CA ARG A 216 3.98 10.14 10.25
C ARG A 216 4.52 10.53 8.87
N ALA A 217 5.83 10.36 8.73
CA ALA A 217 6.47 10.42 7.45
C ALA A 217 7.12 9.05 7.21
N THR A 218 7.12 8.63 5.96
CA THR A 218 7.46 7.26 5.55
C THR A 218 8.33 7.31 4.31
N VAL A 219 8.81 6.15 3.90
CA VAL A 219 9.73 5.99 2.78
C VAL A 219 9.46 4.66 2.11
N PHE A 220 9.51 4.62 0.79
CA PHE A 220 9.36 3.41 0.01
C PHE A 220 10.24 3.44 -1.24
N TYR A 221 10.56 2.27 -1.77
CA TYR A 221 11.29 2.18 -3.04
C TYR A 221 10.30 2.10 -4.22
N ASN A 222 10.50 2.95 -5.23
CA ASN A 222 9.81 2.87 -6.52
C ASN A 222 10.74 2.21 -7.54
N PRO A 223 10.61 0.89 -7.76
CA PRO A 223 11.52 0.15 -8.62
C PRO A 223 11.27 0.39 -10.12
N PHE A 224 10.10 0.94 -10.49
CA PHE A 224 9.82 1.32 -11.88
C PHE A 224 10.62 2.55 -12.33
N ARG A 225 11.13 3.31 -11.37
CA ARG A 225 11.96 4.51 -11.60
C ARG A 225 13.36 4.40 -11.00
N GLY A 226 13.60 3.42 -10.13
CA GLY A 226 14.89 3.22 -9.46
C GLY A 226 15.19 4.27 -8.39
N VAL A 227 14.16 4.75 -7.67
CA VAL A 227 14.32 5.80 -6.66
C VAL A 227 13.61 5.44 -5.36
N TRP A 228 14.20 5.85 -4.25
CA TRP A 228 13.54 5.95 -2.96
C TRP A 228 12.67 7.20 -2.92
N VAL A 229 11.45 7.06 -2.43
CA VAL A 229 10.48 8.15 -2.29
C VAL A 229 10.18 8.35 -0.81
N HIS A 230 10.38 9.56 -0.33
CA HIS A 230 9.96 10.00 0.99
C HIS A 230 8.57 10.64 0.90
N SER A 231 7.65 10.11 1.72
CA SER A 231 6.28 10.56 1.88
C SER A 231 6.19 11.34 3.18
N LEU A 232 6.11 12.66 3.08
CA LEU A 232 6.36 13.55 4.21
C LEU A 232 5.09 14.28 4.63
N LYS A 233 4.48 13.89 5.77
CA LYS A 233 3.38 14.67 6.34
C LYS A 233 3.81 16.12 6.58
N ALA A 234 3.01 17.05 6.11
CA ALA A 234 3.26 18.48 6.21
C ALA A 234 1.96 19.27 6.35
N ILE A 235 2.12 20.58 6.55
CA ILE A 235 1.07 21.57 6.38
C ILE A 235 1.41 22.39 5.13
N GLY A 236 0.45 22.58 4.22
CA GLY A 236 0.71 23.29 2.97
C GLY A 236 -0.55 23.85 2.31
N PRO A 237 -0.38 24.63 1.23
CA PRO A 237 -1.46 25.41 0.65
C PRO A 237 -2.38 24.57 -0.24
N VAL A 238 -3.69 24.67 0.00
CA VAL A 238 -4.73 24.00 -0.78
C VAL A 238 -5.74 25.03 -1.30
N SER A 239 -6.19 24.90 -2.55
CA SER A 239 -7.21 25.74 -3.18
C SER A 239 -8.54 25.00 -3.34
N GLY A 240 -9.62 25.75 -3.60
CA GLY A 240 -10.95 25.17 -3.85
C GLY A 240 -11.90 25.11 -2.65
N TYR A 241 -11.50 25.65 -1.50
CA TYR A 241 -12.43 25.86 -0.38
C TYR A 241 -13.34 27.07 -0.62
N ASP A 242 -14.63 26.91 -0.38
CA ASP A 242 -15.61 27.99 -0.28
C ASP A 242 -16.26 28.00 1.12
N GLU A 243 -17.09 29.00 1.42
CA GLU A 243 -17.71 29.19 2.74
C GLU A 243 -18.59 28.01 3.21
N SER A 244 -19.06 27.16 2.28
CA SER A 244 -19.89 25.99 2.59
C SER A 244 -19.10 24.76 2.99
N ILE A 245 -17.77 24.75 2.76
CA ILE A 245 -16.90 23.62 3.04
C ILE A 245 -16.22 23.86 4.40
N PRO A 246 -16.49 23.05 5.43
CA PRO A 246 -15.85 23.20 6.73
C PRO A 246 -14.33 23.05 6.61
N LYS A 247 -13.62 24.17 6.64
CA LYS A 247 -12.16 24.18 6.76
C LYS A 247 -11.75 23.57 8.09
N SER A 248 -10.57 22.98 8.12
CA SER A 248 -10.07 22.47 9.37
C SER A 248 -9.65 23.57 10.34
N THR A 249 -9.59 23.22 11.61
CA THR A 249 -9.16 24.10 12.72
C THR A 249 -7.64 24.17 12.90
N GLN A 250 -6.86 23.40 12.14
CA GLN A 250 -5.40 23.31 12.24
C GLN A 250 -4.73 24.02 11.05
N GLY A 251 -4.77 25.35 11.03
CA GLY A 251 -4.07 26.18 10.03
C GLY A 251 -4.38 27.67 10.16
N TYR A 252 -3.50 28.51 9.62
CA TYR A 252 -3.79 29.92 9.33
C TYR A 252 -4.13 30.05 7.83
N GLY A 253 -5.29 30.59 7.48
CA GLY A 253 -5.66 30.89 6.08
C GLY A 253 -6.09 29.66 5.24
N ASP A 254 -5.30 29.32 4.22
CA ASP A 254 -5.56 28.25 3.22
C ASP A 254 -4.68 27.00 3.42
N ALA A 255 -4.08 26.87 4.60
CA ALA A 255 -3.17 25.78 4.93
C ALA A 255 -3.94 24.54 5.43
N GLU A 256 -3.61 23.37 4.88
CA GLU A 256 -4.21 22.08 5.24
C GLU A 256 -3.15 20.99 5.44
N ARG A 257 -3.56 19.85 5.99
CA ARG A 257 -2.66 18.70 6.12
C ARG A 257 -2.50 18.03 4.76
N ILE A 258 -1.24 17.87 4.35
CA ILE A 258 -0.84 17.34 3.05
C ILE A 258 0.30 16.32 3.25
N VAL A 259 0.66 15.66 2.17
CA VAL A 259 1.91 14.92 2.03
C VAL A 259 2.78 15.63 0.99
N ARG A 260 4.07 15.75 1.29
CA ARG A 260 5.10 16.21 0.37
C ARG A 260 5.95 15.04 -0.14
N TYR A 261 6.53 15.23 -1.31
CA TYR A 261 7.32 14.25 -2.04
C TYR A 261 8.79 14.67 -2.11
N TRP A 262 9.68 13.73 -1.82
CA TRP A 262 11.10 13.85 -2.12
C TRP A 262 11.61 12.51 -2.67
N GLU A 263 12.49 12.53 -3.66
CA GLU A 263 13.07 11.30 -4.21
C GLU A 263 14.60 11.33 -4.22
N GLN A 264 15.19 10.15 -4.05
CA GLN A 264 16.64 9.94 -4.00
C GLN A 264 16.99 8.64 -4.74
N GLU A 265 18.09 8.61 -5.48
CA GLU A 265 18.60 7.37 -6.09
C GLU A 265 19.24 6.47 -5.03
N ASP A 266 19.97 7.07 -4.08
CA ASP A 266 20.60 6.41 -2.93
C ASP A 266 20.32 7.21 -1.65
N LEU A 267 20.00 6.51 -0.55
CA LEU A 267 19.58 7.11 0.72
C LEU A 267 20.68 7.84 1.48
N VAL A 268 21.95 7.59 1.15
CA VAL A 268 23.13 8.20 1.79
C VAL A 268 23.77 9.21 0.86
N ASP A 269 24.00 8.83 -0.40
CA ASP A 269 24.83 9.59 -1.32
C ASP A 269 24.03 10.64 -2.11
N SER A 270 22.70 10.53 -2.17
CA SER A 270 21.86 11.55 -2.82
C SER A 270 21.52 12.73 -1.89
N PRO A 271 21.33 13.95 -2.44
CA PRO A 271 20.93 15.11 -1.64
C PRO A 271 19.66 14.86 -0.82
N MET A 272 19.71 15.24 0.45
CA MET A 272 18.59 15.22 1.38
C MET A 272 18.03 16.64 1.52
N TRP A 273 16.72 16.78 1.73
CA TRP A 273 16.16 18.09 2.07
C TRP A 273 16.70 18.55 3.43
N THR A 274 16.80 19.86 3.61
CA THR A 274 17.18 20.47 4.89
C THR A 274 15.98 21.11 5.57
N ARG A 275 15.15 21.82 4.80
CA ARG A 275 13.99 22.57 5.31
C ARG A 275 12.67 21.88 4.92
N SER A 276 11.64 22.03 5.75
CA SER A 276 10.35 21.34 5.54
C SER A 276 9.57 21.80 4.30
N ASP A 277 9.95 22.93 3.69
CA ASP A 277 9.31 23.51 2.50
C ASP A 277 10.01 23.13 1.18
N GLU A 278 11.17 22.47 1.23
CA GLU A 278 11.93 22.02 0.04
C GLU A 278 11.29 20.81 -0.67
N PRO A 279 10.78 19.77 0.03
CA PRO A 279 10.03 18.68 -0.60
C PRO A 279 8.78 19.19 -1.32
N TYR A 280 8.46 18.59 -2.47
CA TYR A 280 7.41 19.09 -3.37
C TYR A 280 6.01 18.78 -2.84
N LEU A 281 5.02 19.63 -3.16
CA LEU A 281 3.61 19.31 -2.87
C LEU A 281 3.20 18.06 -3.66
N TRP A 282 2.49 17.12 -3.01
CA TRP A 282 2.18 15.84 -3.65
C TRP A 282 0.74 15.38 -3.55
N VAL A 283 0.18 15.25 -2.35
CA VAL A 283 -1.19 14.76 -2.22
C VAL A 283 -1.86 15.22 -0.94
N HIS A 284 -3.18 15.34 -1.01
CA HIS A 284 -4.07 15.68 0.09
C HIS A 284 -5.44 15.05 -0.15
N THR A 285 -6.33 15.13 0.84
CA THR A 285 -7.72 14.69 0.70
C THR A 285 -8.51 15.62 -0.22
N ASP A 286 -9.41 15.06 -1.04
CA ASP A 286 -10.18 15.81 -2.05
C ASP A 286 -11.67 15.84 -1.72
N ARG A 287 -12.50 16.58 -2.50
CA ARG A 287 -13.95 16.69 -2.27
C ARG A 287 -14.69 15.33 -2.30
N ARG A 288 -14.08 14.29 -2.86
CA ARG A 288 -14.67 12.94 -2.93
C ARG A 288 -14.43 12.15 -1.65
N ASP A 289 -13.53 12.60 -0.77
CA ASP A 289 -13.32 11.99 0.53
C ASP A 289 -14.54 12.24 1.44
N PRO A 290 -15.20 11.18 1.95
CA PRO A 290 -16.44 11.34 2.70
C PRO A 290 -16.19 12.01 4.05
N VAL A 291 -17.07 12.95 4.40
CA VAL A 291 -17.06 13.59 5.71
C VAL A 291 -17.81 12.70 6.71
N TYR A 292 -17.12 12.27 7.76
CA TYR A 292 -17.73 11.47 8.82
C TYR A 292 -18.76 12.29 9.62
N PRO A 293 -19.98 11.76 9.86
CA PRO A 293 -20.98 12.47 10.65
C PRO A 293 -20.48 12.82 12.06
N GLY A 294 -20.62 14.10 12.45
CA GLY A 294 -20.17 14.57 13.76
C GLY A 294 -18.66 14.75 13.89
N THR A 295 -17.93 14.85 12.77
CA THR A 295 -16.50 15.16 12.77
C THR A 295 -16.16 16.49 13.45
N ASP A 296 -15.06 16.50 14.18
CA ASP A 296 -14.40 17.66 14.80
C ASP A 296 -13.17 18.15 14.00
N CYS A 297 -12.85 17.52 12.85
CA CYS A 297 -11.69 17.89 12.03
C CYS A 297 -12.04 18.69 10.76
N GLY A 298 -13.33 18.92 10.49
CA GLY A 298 -13.82 19.56 9.27
C GLY A 298 -13.80 18.58 8.11
N GLN A 299 -13.23 18.96 6.97
CA GLN A 299 -12.90 17.99 5.91
C GLN A 299 -11.97 16.88 6.45
N PRO A 300 -12.10 15.64 5.96
CA PRO A 300 -11.17 14.57 6.29
C PRO A 300 -9.76 14.96 5.84
N LYS A 301 -8.73 14.41 6.50
CA LYS A 301 -7.34 14.79 6.29
C LYS A 301 -6.48 13.58 6.00
N ILE A 302 -5.55 13.69 5.07
CA ILE A 302 -4.50 12.67 4.92
C ILE A 302 -3.62 12.70 6.17
N TYR A 303 -3.49 11.58 6.87
CA TYR A 303 -2.65 11.42 8.05
C TYR A 303 -1.27 10.90 7.68
N ASP A 304 -1.22 10.02 6.67
CA ASP A 304 -0.03 9.35 6.18
C ASP A 304 -0.32 8.70 4.80
N LEU A 305 0.75 8.38 4.05
CA LEU A 305 0.72 7.61 2.82
C LEU A 305 1.91 6.64 2.79
N ASP A 306 1.63 5.36 2.97
CA ASP A 306 2.56 4.25 2.70
C ASP A 306 2.31 3.73 1.28
N ALA A 307 3.36 3.30 0.58
CA ALA A 307 3.23 2.78 -0.78
C ALA A 307 4.23 1.67 -1.09
N VAL A 308 3.92 0.83 -2.06
CA VAL A 308 4.76 -0.27 -2.51
C VAL A 308 4.48 -0.60 -3.98
N ALA A 309 5.46 -1.16 -4.68
CA ALA A 309 5.23 -1.74 -6.00
C ALA A 309 4.49 -3.07 -5.88
N TYR A 310 3.38 -3.19 -6.61
CA TYR A 310 2.59 -4.41 -6.72
C TYR A 310 2.27 -4.66 -8.19
N GLU A 311 2.70 -5.81 -8.67
CA GLU A 311 2.58 -6.28 -10.04
C GLU A 311 3.12 -5.24 -11.04
N SER A 312 2.20 -4.54 -11.72
CA SER A 312 2.49 -3.58 -12.79
C SER A 312 2.28 -2.13 -12.40
N LEU A 313 2.12 -1.80 -11.11
CA LEU A 313 1.88 -0.42 -10.63
C LEU A 313 2.33 -0.22 -9.17
N ILE A 314 2.25 1.03 -8.68
CA ILE A 314 2.39 1.35 -7.26
C ILE A 314 1.00 1.36 -6.62
N ILE A 315 0.83 0.63 -5.51
CA ILE A 315 -0.35 0.76 -4.63
C ILE A 315 0.00 1.66 -3.44
N GLY A 316 -0.96 2.47 -3.00
CA GLY A 316 -0.82 3.39 -1.88
C GLY A 316 -1.90 3.14 -0.83
N ALA A 317 -1.49 3.04 0.44
CA ALA A 317 -2.34 2.98 1.62
C ALA A 317 -2.44 4.38 2.25
N PHE A 318 -3.56 5.04 2.00
CA PHE A 318 -3.85 6.38 2.49
C PHE A 318 -4.53 6.29 3.86
N ALA A 319 -3.82 6.64 4.93
CA ALA A 319 -4.46 6.81 6.22
C ALA A 319 -5.22 8.14 6.23
N ILE A 320 -6.55 8.10 6.26
CA ILE A 320 -7.45 9.24 6.25
C ILE A 320 -8.00 9.46 7.65
N LEU A 321 -7.67 10.60 8.25
CA LEU A 321 -8.22 11.09 9.51
C LEU A 321 -9.61 11.69 9.29
N GLU A 322 -10.58 11.14 9.99
CA GLU A 322 -11.97 11.59 9.93
C GLU A 322 -12.45 12.28 11.21
N THR A 323 -11.84 11.99 12.37
CA THR A 323 -12.09 12.70 13.64
C THR A 323 -10.82 12.73 14.49
N TYR A 324 -10.62 13.79 15.28
CA TYR A 324 -9.61 13.84 16.34
C TYR A 324 -10.14 13.18 17.62
N TYR A 325 -10.80 13.96 18.46
CA TYR A 325 -11.26 13.60 19.79
C TYR A 325 -12.58 14.33 20.01
N PRO A 326 -13.72 13.76 19.59
CA PRO A 326 -14.98 14.48 19.48
C PRO A 326 -15.52 15.00 20.83
N GLY A 327 -14.91 14.62 21.96
CA GLY A 327 -15.15 15.26 23.27
C GLY A 327 -16.53 14.99 23.87
N VAL A 328 -17.28 14.03 23.33
CA VAL A 328 -18.53 13.51 23.90
C VAL A 328 -18.20 12.35 24.86
N GLU A 329 -19.05 12.10 25.86
CA GLU A 329 -18.95 10.89 26.70
C GLU A 329 -18.71 9.67 25.78
N GLU A 330 -17.65 8.88 26.04
CA GLU A 330 -17.06 7.86 25.13
C GLU A 330 -16.01 8.39 24.12
N ASP A 331 -14.94 9.02 24.63
CA ASP A 331 -13.86 9.62 23.85
C ASP A 331 -13.01 8.58 23.07
N ARG A 332 -13.48 8.23 21.86
CA ARG A 332 -12.85 7.34 20.89
C ARG A 332 -11.43 7.79 20.52
N PRO A 333 -10.48 6.86 20.27
CA PRO A 333 -9.23 7.20 19.58
C PRO A 333 -9.52 7.92 18.25
N LYS A 334 -8.53 8.66 17.74
CA LYS A 334 -8.64 9.32 16.42
C LYS A 334 -9.21 8.37 15.39
N ARG A 335 -10.26 8.76 14.66
CA ARG A 335 -10.83 7.88 13.64
C ARG A 335 -9.99 7.99 12.37
N ASN A 336 -8.91 7.22 12.27
CA ASN A 336 -8.17 7.02 11.03
C ASN A 336 -8.67 5.77 10.32
N GLN A 337 -8.89 5.86 9.01
CA GLN A 337 -9.24 4.75 8.13
C GLN A 337 -8.27 4.65 6.98
N ILE A 338 -8.07 3.46 6.43
CA ILE A 338 -7.08 3.25 5.37
C ILE A 338 -7.83 3.06 4.07
N GLN A 339 -7.55 3.90 3.08
CA GLN A 339 -8.11 3.81 1.74
C GLN A 339 -7.02 3.50 0.73
N MET A 340 -7.37 2.84 -0.38
CA MET A 340 -6.39 2.50 -1.42
C MET A 340 -6.34 3.54 -2.54
N GLY A 341 -5.16 3.73 -3.10
CA GLY A 341 -4.93 4.43 -4.37
C GLY A 341 -3.90 3.70 -5.23
N PHE A 342 -3.87 4.05 -6.51
CA PHE A 342 -3.09 3.38 -7.54
C PHE A 342 -2.33 4.42 -8.37
N SER A 343 -1.07 4.14 -8.68
CA SER A 343 -0.24 5.01 -9.51
C SER A 343 0.56 4.20 -10.52
N ARG A 344 0.48 4.60 -11.80
CA ARG A 344 1.22 3.96 -12.90
C ARG A 344 2.51 4.67 -13.27
N ASP A 345 2.71 5.89 -12.79
CA ASP A 345 3.93 6.69 -12.98
C ASP A 345 4.71 6.92 -11.67
N GLY A 346 4.14 6.48 -10.54
CA GLY A 346 4.73 6.61 -9.21
C GLY A 346 4.60 8.00 -8.58
N PHE A 347 3.82 8.91 -9.17
CA PHE A 347 3.56 10.24 -8.62
C PHE A 347 2.08 10.63 -8.66
N HIS A 348 1.38 10.43 -9.77
CA HIS A 348 -0.05 10.75 -9.86
C HIS A 348 -0.89 9.58 -9.37
N TRP A 349 -1.86 9.86 -8.51
CA TRP A 349 -2.70 8.84 -7.89
C TRP A 349 -4.11 8.85 -8.48
N ASP A 350 -4.54 7.72 -9.04
CA ASP A 350 -5.96 7.42 -9.17
C ASP A 350 -6.47 6.72 -7.93
N ARG A 351 -7.71 7.04 -7.58
CA ARG A 351 -8.24 6.72 -6.26
C ARG A 351 -9.77 6.57 -6.47
N PRO A 352 -10.22 5.50 -7.14
CA PRO A 352 -11.60 5.37 -7.60
C PRO A 352 -12.59 5.02 -6.47
N LEU A 353 -12.12 4.29 -5.45
CA LEU A 353 -12.91 3.95 -4.26
C LEU A 353 -12.51 4.84 -3.08
N ARG A 354 -13.48 5.57 -2.51
CA ARG A 354 -13.32 6.43 -1.32
C ARG A 354 -13.87 5.76 -0.05
N LYS A 355 -13.71 4.44 0.03
CA LYS A 355 -14.12 3.60 1.17
C LYS A 355 -12.89 3.01 1.83
N PRO A 356 -12.95 2.74 3.15
CA PRO A 356 -11.88 2.02 3.82
C PRO A 356 -11.66 0.64 3.19
N LEU A 357 -10.39 0.23 3.07
CA LEU A 357 -10.01 -1.13 2.68
C LEU A 357 -10.56 -2.14 3.69
N ALA A 358 -10.47 -1.84 4.98
CA ALA A 358 -11.15 -2.53 6.06
C ALA A 358 -11.61 -1.49 7.10
N PRO A 359 -12.90 -1.46 7.49
CA PRO A 359 -13.45 -0.38 8.30
C PRO A 359 -13.00 -0.47 9.76
N VAL A 360 -12.86 0.66 10.45
CA VAL A 360 -12.76 0.67 11.92
C VAL A 360 -14.05 0.13 12.56
N SER A 361 -13.95 -0.50 13.73
CA SER A 361 -15.14 -0.94 14.48
C SER A 361 -15.86 0.24 15.14
N ASP A 362 -17.18 0.18 15.26
CA ASP A 362 -17.96 1.12 16.05
C ASP A 362 -18.22 0.64 17.49
N THR A 363 -17.72 -0.54 17.84
CA THR A 363 -17.83 -1.11 19.19
C THR A 363 -16.59 -0.77 20.01
N ARG A 364 -16.80 -0.07 21.14
CA ARG A 364 -15.72 0.24 22.08
C ARG A 364 -15.09 -1.03 22.64
N GLY A 365 -13.76 -1.07 22.68
CA GLY A 365 -12.99 -2.21 23.19
C GLY A 365 -12.55 -3.20 22.11
N ASP A 366 -13.16 -3.16 20.92
CA ASP A 366 -12.65 -3.88 19.75
C ASP A 366 -11.23 -3.38 19.43
N TRP A 367 -10.36 -4.30 19.02
CA TRP A 367 -8.94 -4.02 18.79
C TRP A 367 -8.72 -2.87 17.78
N ASN A 368 -9.64 -2.71 16.82
CA ASN A 368 -9.65 -1.68 15.78
C ASN A 368 -10.73 -0.60 16.01
N TRP A 369 -11.14 -0.36 17.26
CA TRP A 369 -12.10 0.71 17.58
C TRP A 369 -11.61 2.09 17.13
N GLY A 370 -10.30 2.33 17.04
CA GLY A 370 -9.84 3.55 16.38
C GLY A 370 -8.38 3.56 15.97
N ASN A 371 -8.05 4.66 15.32
CA ASN A 371 -6.74 5.03 14.82
C ASN A 371 -6.08 3.89 14.03
N MET A 372 -6.73 3.45 12.94
CA MET A 372 -6.12 2.46 12.06
C MET A 372 -4.98 3.08 11.26
N GLN A 373 -3.84 2.39 11.18
CA GLN A 373 -2.70 2.78 10.33
C GLN A 373 -2.15 1.56 9.60
N PRO A 374 -1.66 1.72 8.36
CA PRO A 374 -1.05 0.63 7.62
C PRO A 374 0.30 0.24 8.21
N ALA A 375 0.74 -0.98 7.90
CA ALA A 375 2.14 -1.38 7.99
C ALA A 375 2.91 -0.98 6.73
N GLY A 376 4.22 -0.72 6.87
CA GLY A 376 5.14 -0.57 5.75
C GLY A 376 5.17 -1.83 4.89
N GLY A 377 5.38 -1.66 3.59
CA GLY A 377 5.23 -2.74 2.60
C GLY A 377 3.79 -2.99 2.14
N VAL A 378 2.79 -2.38 2.79
CA VAL A 378 1.35 -2.35 2.45
C VAL A 378 0.64 -3.72 2.48
N CYS A 379 1.10 -4.69 1.68
CA CYS A 379 0.54 -6.04 1.65
C CYS A 379 1.59 -7.12 1.34
N LEU A 380 1.27 -8.33 1.78
CA LEU A 380 1.98 -9.58 1.47
C LEU A 380 1.13 -10.41 0.50
N VAL A 381 1.78 -11.16 -0.39
CA VAL A 381 1.13 -12.13 -1.27
C VAL A 381 1.21 -13.51 -0.62
N VAL A 382 0.09 -14.06 -0.17
CA VAL A 382 0.04 -15.35 0.52
C VAL A 382 -0.86 -16.29 -0.29
N GLY A 383 -0.24 -17.07 -1.17
CA GLY A 383 -0.96 -17.89 -2.16
C GLY A 383 -1.88 -17.05 -3.04
N ASP A 384 -3.19 -17.32 -2.95
CA ASP A 384 -4.25 -16.65 -3.70
C ASP A 384 -4.79 -15.38 -3.02
N GLU A 385 -4.15 -14.93 -1.95
CA GLU A 385 -4.61 -13.80 -1.12
C GLU A 385 -3.56 -12.68 -1.00
N LEU A 386 -4.05 -11.48 -0.73
CA LEU A 386 -3.30 -10.33 -0.23
C LEU A 386 -3.60 -10.16 1.24
N HIS A 387 -2.56 -10.12 2.05
CA HIS A 387 -2.62 -9.96 3.50
C HIS A 387 -2.17 -8.54 3.86
N PHE A 388 -3.08 -7.74 4.42
CA PHE A 388 -2.84 -6.35 4.82
C PHE A 388 -2.79 -6.24 6.34
N TYR A 389 -1.67 -5.74 6.89
CA TYR A 389 -1.48 -5.59 8.33
C TYR A 389 -1.74 -4.15 8.77
N PHE A 390 -2.37 -4.01 9.93
CA PHE A 390 -2.79 -2.72 10.46
C PHE A 390 -2.54 -2.63 11.97
N SER A 391 -2.15 -1.45 12.45
CA SER A 391 -2.38 -1.12 13.87
C SER A 391 -3.82 -0.71 14.11
N GLY A 392 -4.41 -1.16 15.21
CA GLY A 392 -5.69 -0.68 15.75
C GLY A 392 -5.56 -0.35 17.25
N ARG A 393 -6.41 0.54 17.76
CA ARG A 393 -6.46 0.92 19.19
C ARG A 393 -7.83 0.58 19.76
N ALA A 394 -7.86 -0.16 20.86
CA ALA A 394 -9.09 -0.46 21.59
C ALA A 394 -9.54 0.68 22.53
N GLY A 395 -8.63 1.58 22.92
CA GLY A 395 -8.94 2.80 23.67
C GLY A 395 -9.66 2.58 25.01
N CYS A 396 -9.47 1.41 25.63
CA CYS A 396 -10.19 1.00 26.84
C CYS A 396 -9.33 1.07 28.11
N GLY A 397 -8.02 1.26 27.98
CA GLY A 397 -7.07 1.33 29.10
C GLY A 397 -6.98 0.03 29.88
N ARG A 398 -6.89 -1.13 29.21
CA ARG A 398 -7.01 -2.46 29.85
C ARG A 398 -5.99 -2.70 30.96
N THR A 399 -4.86 -2.00 30.95
CA THR A 399 -3.77 -2.15 31.93
C THR A 399 -3.85 -1.19 33.12
N TYR A 400 -4.90 -0.35 33.20
CA TYR A 400 -5.10 0.54 34.35
C TYR A 400 -5.90 -0.17 35.46
N PRO A 401 -5.43 -0.14 36.73
CA PRO A 401 -5.98 -0.95 37.83
C PRO A 401 -7.33 -0.47 38.40
N GLU A 402 -7.85 0.69 38.00
CA GLU A 402 -9.13 1.27 38.44
C GLU A 402 -9.86 1.89 37.23
N PRO A 403 -11.20 2.08 37.27
CA PRO A 403 -11.92 2.80 36.21
C PRO A 403 -11.28 4.18 36.02
N ILE A 404 -10.70 4.39 34.84
CA ILE A 404 -9.98 5.64 34.58
C ILE A 404 -11.01 6.77 34.48
N THR A 405 -10.96 7.70 35.44
CA THR A 405 -11.85 8.86 35.49
C THR A 405 -11.03 10.16 35.39
N GLY A 406 -11.69 11.23 34.95
CA GLY A 406 -11.03 12.53 34.84
C GLY A 406 -9.90 12.57 33.81
N PRO A 407 -8.88 13.43 34.00
CA PRO A 407 -7.84 13.66 33.00
C PRO A 407 -6.98 12.45 32.63
N ASP A 408 -6.96 11.40 33.43
CA ASP A 408 -6.20 10.17 33.13
C ASP A 408 -6.93 9.31 32.10
N ALA A 409 -8.26 9.45 31.96
CA ALA A 409 -9.06 8.79 30.93
C ALA A 409 -8.69 9.32 29.54
N ILE A 410 -8.16 10.55 29.48
CA ILE A 410 -7.59 11.15 28.28
C ILE A 410 -6.35 10.39 27.84
N SER A 411 -5.55 9.87 28.77
CA SER A 411 -4.29 9.17 28.47
C SER A 411 -4.49 7.78 27.87
N ALA A 412 -5.60 7.09 28.15
CA ALA A 412 -5.86 5.73 27.68
C ALA A 412 -6.48 5.62 26.28
N ARG A 413 -6.97 6.73 25.71
CA ARG A 413 -7.74 6.72 24.44
C ARG A 413 -6.98 6.18 23.23
N ASP A 414 -5.67 6.40 23.16
CA ASP A 414 -4.82 5.99 22.03
C ASP A 414 -3.95 4.78 22.41
N CYS A 415 -4.26 4.09 23.50
CA CYS A 415 -3.53 2.93 24.01
C CYS A 415 -4.25 1.62 23.65
N ASP A 416 -3.74 0.50 24.16
CA ASP A 416 -4.19 -0.85 23.79
C ASP A 416 -4.02 -1.08 22.29
N ALA A 417 -2.84 -0.73 21.78
CA ALA A 417 -2.55 -0.83 20.36
C ALA A 417 -2.11 -2.25 20.01
N SER A 418 -2.78 -2.84 19.03
CA SER A 418 -2.59 -4.22 18.57
C SER A 418 -2.49 -4.28 17.05
N THR A 419 -2.04 -5.42 16.54
CA THR A 419 -1.96 -5.68 15.10
C THR A 419 -3.09 -6.59 14.67
N GLY A 420 -3.80 -6.20 13.62
CA GLY A 420 -4.72 -7.08 12.93
C GLY A 420 -4.44 -7.14 11.43
N ILE A 421 -5.12 -8.06 10.76
CA ILE A 421 -4.97 -8.36 9.35
C ILE A 421 -6.33 -8.36 8.64
N ALA A 422 -6.38 -7.79 7.43
CA ALA A 422 -7.46 -8.03 6.49
C ALA A 422 -6.93 -8.74 5.24
N VAL A 423 -7.81 -9.51 4.62
CA VAL A 423 -7.51 -10.40 3.50
C VAL A 423 -8.36 -10.00 2.30
N LEU A 424 -7.74 -10.00 1.12
CA LEU A 424 -8.40 -9.80 -0.16
C LEU A 424 -7.89 -10.87 -1.13
N ARG A 425 -8.68 -11.26 -2.12
CA ARG A 425 -8.17 -12.05 -3.26
C ARG A 425 -6.92 -11.37 -3.87
N ARG A 426 -5.92 -12.13 -4.29
CA ARG A 426 -4.80 -11.62 -5.11
C ARG A 426 -5.37 -10.88 -6.32
N ASP A 427 -4.85 -9.68 -6.60
CA ASP A 427 -5.36 -8.74 -7.61
C ASP A 427 -6.80 -8.24 -7.40
N GLY A 428 -7.44 -8.60 -6.30
CA GLY A 428 -8.87 -8.44 -6.05
C GLY A 428 -9.34 -7.01 -5.83
N PHE A 429 -8.51 -5.98 -6.06
CA PHE A 429 -8.88 -4.58 -5.86
C PHE A 429 -10.08 -4.16 -6.72
N ALA A 430 -10.12 -4.65 -7.96
CA ALA A 430 -11.19 -4.38 -8.92
C ALA A 430 -11.46 -5.61 -9.79
N SER A 431 -12.70 -5.78 -10.23
CA SER A 431 -13.08 -6.74 -11.27
C SER A 431 -13.93 -6.10 -12.35
N MET A 432 -13.89 -6.70 -13.53
CA MET A 432 -14.78 -6.42 -14.65
C MET A 432 -15.82 -7.54 -14.75
N ASP A 433 -17.07 -7.20 -14.50
CA ASP A 433 -18.13 -8.15 -14.20
C ASP A 433 -19.05 -8.35 -15.42
N GLY A 434 -19.24 -9.62 -15.80
CA GLY A 434 -20.19 -10.07 -16.81
C GLY A 434 -21.47 -10.60 -16.16
N GLY A 435 -22.62 -10.04 -16.54
CA GLY A 435 -23.92 -10.53 -16.09
C GLY A 435 -24.40 -11.78 -16.85
N ALA A 436 -25.66 -12.18 -16.63
CA ALA A 436 -26.28 -13.32 -17.33
C ALA A 436 -26.38 -13.14 -18.86
N GLY A 437 -26.48 -11.90 -19.34
CA GLY A 437 -26.46 -11.60 -20.78
C GLY A 437 -25.05 -11.59 -21.41
N GLY A 438 -24.01 -11.82 -20.59
CA GLY A 438 -22.63 -11.67 -21.00
C GLY A 438 -22.20 -10.23 -21.27
N GLY A 439 -20.94 -10.07 -21.64
CA GLY A 439 -20.37 -8.81 -22.09
C GLY A 439 -18.94 -8.98 -22.58
N THR A 440 -18.34 -7.89 -23.04
CA THR A 440 -16.99 -7.90 -23.58
C THR A 440 -16.16 -6.75 -23.05
N LEU A 441 -14.85 -6.98 -22.91
CA LEU A 441 -13.85 -5.95 -22.67
C LEU A 441 -12.75 -6.06 -23.73
N THR A 442 -12.49 -4.98 -24.44
CA THR A 442 -11.37 -4.86 -25.39
C THR A 442 -10.31 -3.95 -24.79
N THR A 443 -9.07 -4.42 -24.75
CA THR A 443 -7.95 -3.61 -24.26
C THR A 443 -7.61 -2.50 -25.25
N ARG A 444 -6.87 -1.48 -24.80
CA ARG A 444 -6.05 -0.65 -25.70
C ARG A 444 -5.01 -1.51 -26.43
N PRO A 445 -4.33 -1.00 -27.47
CA PRO A 445 -3.22 -1.74 -28.07
C PRO A 445 -2.16 -2.06 -27.02
N VAL A 446 -1.86 -3.34 -26.85
CA VAL A 446 -0.83 -3.82 -25.93
C VAL A 446 0.31 -4.46 -26.70
N LEU A 447 1.52 -4.40 -26.12
CA LEU A 447 2.72 -5.01 -26.65
C LEU A 447 3.33 -5.93 -25.59
N PHE A 448 3.77 -7.12 -26.00
CA PHE A 448 4.39 -8.09 -25.11
C PHE A 448 5.46 -8.91 -25.84
N SER A 449 6.37 -9.48 -25.06
CA SER A 449 7.40 -10.43 -25.48
C SER A 449 7.13 -11.87 -25.01
N GLY A 450 6.17 -12.04 -24.11
CA GLY A 450 5.74 -13.34 -23.59
C GLY A 450 5.01 -14.22 -24.61
N LYS A 451 4.60 -15.41 -24.16
CA LYS A 451 4.01 -16.46 -25.00
C LYS A 451 2.67 -16.96 -24.50
N TYR A 452 2.44 -16.98 -23.19
CA TYR A 452 1.29 -17.66 -22.59
C TYR A 452 0.39 -16.62 -21.93
N LEU A 453 -0.86 -16.50 -22.37
CA LEU A 453 -1.85 -15.63 -21.74
C LEU A 453 -2.41 -16.28 -20.47
N PHE A 454 -2.45 -15.51 -19.40
CA PHE A 454 -3.05 -15.89 -18.13
C PHE A 454 -4.05 -14.83 -17.67
N VAL A 455 -5.03 -15.29 -16.88
CA VAL A 455 -6.05 -14.47 -16.26
C VAL A 455 -6.24 -14.83 -14.80
N ASN A 456 -6.66 -13.84 -14.02
CA ASN A 456 -7.29 -14.02 -12.72
C ASN A 456 -8.80 -13.85 -12.88
N VAL A 457 -9.56 -14.91 -12.70
CA VAL A 457 -10.99 -14.95 -13.04
C VAL A 457 -11.79 -15.78 -12.02
N ASP A 458 -13.02 -15.35 -11.78
CA ASP A 458 -14.06 -16.13 -11.13
C ASP A 458 -15.27 -16.20 -12.08
N CYS A 459 -15.47 -17.35 -12.71
CA CYS A 459 -16.57 -17.60 -13.65
C CYS A 459 -17.10 -19.04 -13.54
N LEU A 460 -17.18 -19.60 -12.33
CA LEU A 460 -17.66 -20.98 -12.10
C LEU A 460 -19.06 -21.24 -12.67
N ASP A 461 -19.95 -20.24 -12.60
CA ASP A 461 -21.32 -20.32 -13.11
C ASP A 461 -21.47 -19.78 -14.53
N GLY A 462 -20.34 -19.54 -15.20
CA GLY A 462 -20.28 -18.83 -16.47
C GLY A 462 -19.12 -19.30 -17.32
N GLU A 463 -18.67 -18.42 -18.20
CA GLU A 463 -17.53 -18.71 -19.06
C GLU A 463 -16.78 -17.45 -19.47
N LEU A 464 -15.47 -17.62 -19.66
CA LEU A 464 -14.58 -16.68 -20.29
C LEU A 464 -14.02 -17.30 -21.58
N GLN A 465 -14.00 -16.51 -22.64
CA GLN A 465 -13.26 -16.77 -23.88
C GLN A 465 -12.50 -15.49 -24.29
N VAL A 466 -11.40 -15.66 -25.02
CA VAL A 466 -10.56 -14.55 -25.46
C VAL A 466 -10.28 -14.65 -26.95
N GLU A 467 -10.36 -13.53 -27.65
CA GLU A 467 -9.87 -13.40 -29.03
C GLU A 467 -8.80 -12.30 -29.10
N VAL A 468 -7.91 -12.41 -30.09
CA VAL A 468 -6.86 -11.42 -30.34
C VAL A 468 -7.13 -10.68 -31.65
N LEU A 469 -7.06 -9.36 -31.60
CA LEU A 469 -7.36 -8.48 -32.72
C LEU A 469 -6.13 -7.69 -33.15
N ASP A 470 -6.05 -7.37 -34.44
CA ASP A 470 -5.12 -6.36 -34.96
C ASP A 470 -5.59 -4.93 -34.60
N LEU A 471 -4.79 -3.94 -34.98
CA LEU A 471 -5.07 -2.52 -34.69
C LEU A 471 -6.29 -1.97 -35.42
N ASP A 472 -6.77 -2.65 -36.46
CA ASP A 472 -8.00 -2.30 -37.17
C ASP A 472 -9.23 -3.01 -36.57
N GLY A 473 -9.04 -3.77 -35.49
CA GLY A 473 -10.08 -4.50 -34.77
C GLY A 473 -10.50 -5.82 -35.45
N LYS A 474 -9.71 -6.31 -36.42
CA LYS A 474 -9.95 -7.58 -37.10
C LYS A 474 -9.29 -8.72 -36.33
N VAL A 475 -10.01 -9.83 -36.18
CA VAL A 475 -9.51 -11.04 -35.52
C VAL A 475 -8.30 -11.60 -36.24
N ILE A 476 -7.25 -11.95 -35.48
CA ILE A 476 -6.03 -12.57 -35.98
C ILE A 476 -6.18 -14.09 -35.87
N GLU A 477 -6.23 -14.79 -37.00
CA GLU A 477 -6.22 -16.26 -37.02
C GLU A 477 -4.87 -16.82 -36.54
N PRO A 478 -4.84 -17.91 -35.75
CA PRO A 478 -5.98 -18.72 -35.29
C PRO A 478 -6.57 -18.30 -33.92
N PHE A 479 -6.25 -17.12 -33.40
CA PHE A 479 -6.61 -16.65 -32.06
C PHE A 479 -8.05 -16.09 -31.98
N THR A 480 -9.00 -16.87 -32.49
CA THR A 480 -10.43 -16.52 -32.54
C THR A 480 -11.15 -16.88 -31.25
N ARG A 481 -12.33 -16.29 -31.03
CA ARG A 481 -13.17 -16.65 -29.88
C ARG A 481 -13.61 -18.11 -29.97
N GLU A 482 -14.04 -18.57 -31.14
CA GLU A 482 -14.49 -19.95 -31.38
C GLU A 482 -13.35 -20.96 -31.21
N GLY A 483 -12.11 -20.57 -31.50
CA GLY A 483 -10.92 -21.37 -31.25
C GLY A 483 -10.47 -21.38 -29.79
N CYS A 484 -10.85 -20.37 -28.99
CA CYS A 484 -10.49 -20.27 -27.58
C CYS A 484 -11.17 -21.37 -26.75
N GLU A 485 -10.40 -22.09 -25.96
CA GLU A 485 -10.94 -23.03 -24.99
C GLU A 485 -11.78 -22.29 -23.94
N HIS A 486 -12.90 -22.88 -23.54
CA HIS A 486 -13.82 -22.29 -22.57
C HIS A 486 -13.21 -22.35 -21.16
N VAL A 487 -13.11 -21.21 -20.50
CA VAL A 487 -12.66 -21.11 -19.11
C VAL A 487 -13.87 -20.93 -18.19
N SER A 488 -14.09 -21.88 -17.28
CA SER A 488 -15.18 -21.86 -16.28
C SER A 488 -14.64 -22.34 -14.93
N VAL A 489 -13.95 -21.43 -14.23
CA VAL A 489 -13.19 -21.70 -12.99
C VAL A 489 -13.22 -20.49 -12.06
N ASP A 490 -12.86 -20.70 -10.80
CA ASP A 490 -12.40 -19.64 -9.90
C ASP A 490 -10.92 -19.86 -9.59
N LYS A 491 -10.04 -19.06 -10.18
CA LYS A 491 -8.58 -19.13 -10.01
C LYS A 491 -7.90 -17.79 -10.17
N THR A 492 -6.85 -17.56 -9.38
CA THR A 492 -6.00 -16.36 -9.54
C THR A 492 -4.94 -16.52 -10.64
N LEU A 493 -4.69 -17.75 -11.09
CA LEU A 493 -3.74 -18.11 -12.14
C LEU A 493 -4.38 -19.16 -13.05
N GLN A 494 -4.97 -18.70 -14.17
CA GLN A 494 -5.59 -19.57 -15.17
C GLN A 494 -5.01 -19.27 -16.56
N SER A 495 -4.47 -20.28 -17.23
CA SER A 495 -3.99 -20.17 -18.61
C SER A 495 -5.16 -20.06 -19.60
N VAL A 496 -4.96 -19.32 -20.68
CA VAL A 496 -5.88 -19.24 -21.83
C VAL A 496 -5.20 -19.86 -23.05
N SER A 497 -5.92 -20.73 -23.77
CA SER A 497 -5.43 -21.54 -24.88
C SER A 497 -6.40 -21.50 -26.07
N TRP A 498 -5.86 -21.72 -27.27
CA TRP A 498 -6.63 -21.81 -28.50
C TRP A 498 -6.36 -23.13 -29.21
N SER A 499 -7.39 -23.68 -29.84
CA SER A 499 -7.30 -24.94 -30.57
C SER A 499 -6.37 -24.83 -31.76
N GLY A 500 -5.41 -25.77 -31.86
CA GLY A 500 -4.52 -25.87 -33.02
C GLY A 500 -3.31 -24.93 -33.01
N ILE A 501 -3.08 -24.21 -31.90
CA ILE A 501 -1.88 -23.40 -31.69
C ILE A 501 -1.42 -23.53 -30.23
N ASP A 502 -0.09 -23.60 -30.02
CA ASP A 502 0.46 -23.87 -28.69
C ASP A 502 0.52 -22.61 -27.81
N ASP A 503 0.80 -21.43 -28.39
CA ASP A 503 1.05 -20.19 -27.67
C ASP A 503 0.93 -18.92 -28.56
N LEU A 504 1.16 -17.75 -27.98
CA LEU A 504 1.12 -16.43 -28.64
C LEU A 504 2.44 -16.03 -29.31
N SER A 505 3.43 -16.92 -29.47
CA SER A 505 4.78 -16.55 -29.95
C SER A 505 4.77 -15.83 -31.30
N SER A 506 3.81 -16.13 -32.18
CA SER A 506 3.68 -15.47 -33.49
C SER A 506 3.27 -14.00 -33.40
N LEU A 507 2.73 -13.56 -32.25
CA LEU A 507 2.30 -12.20 -31.98
C LEU A 507 3.28 -11.42 -31.10
N ALA A 508 4.32 -12.07 -30.56
CA ALA A 508 5.31 -11.40 -29.73
C ALA A 508 5.98 -10.24 -30.50
N GLY A 509 6.06 -9.08 -29.84
CA GLY A 509 6.57 -7.84 -30.45
C GLY A 509 5.61 -7.15 -31.43
N GLN A 510 4.38 -7.62 -31.57
CA GLN A 510 3.35 -6.98 -32.39
C GLN A 510 2.27 -6.34 -31.51
N PRO A 511 1.92 -5.06 -31.73
CA PRO A 511 0.79 -4.44 -31.05
C PRO A 511 -0.53 -5.14 -31.43
N VAL A 512 -1.29 -5.57 -30.41
CA VAL A 512 -2.58 -6.25 -30.58
C VAL A 512 -3.59 -5.77 -29.54
N HIS A 513 -4.87 -6.10 -29.72
CA HIS A 513 -5.88 -6.00 -28.68
C HIS A 513 -6.27 -7.39 -28.18
N PHE A 514 -6.47 -7.55 -26.87
CA PHE A 514 -7.20 -8.68 -26.33
C PHE A 514 -8.67 -8.29 -26.18
N ARG A 515 -9.59 -9.12 -26.68
CA ARG A 515 -11.02 -9.02 -26.34
C ARG A 515 -11.45 -10.21 -25.50
N PHE A 516 -11.82 -9.92 -24.27
CA PHE A 516 -12.39 -10.86 -23.32
C PHE A 516 -13.90 -10.88 -23.48
N SER A 517 -14.49 -12.06 -23.67
CA SER A 517 -15.95 -12.29 -23.65
C SER A 517 -16.29 -13.06 -22.38
N LEU A 518 -17.06 -12.44 -21.49
CA LEU A 518 -17.32 -12.97 -20.14
C LEU A 518 -18.82 -13.00 -19.86
N THR A 519 -19.30 -14.14 -19.38
CA THR A 519 -20.68 -14.35 -18.93
C THR A 519 -20.67 -14.87 -17.50
N GLN A 520 -21.55 -14.34 -16.65
CA GLN A 520 -21.71 -14.75 -15.24
C GLN A 520 -20.38 -14.92 -14.51
N GLY A 521 -19.56 -13.88 -14.50
CA GLY A 521 -18.24 -13.96 -13.89
C GLY A 521 -17.57 -12.60 -13.69
N ARG A 522 -16.37 -12.65 -13.13
CA ARG A 522 -15.54 -11.50 -12.75
C ARG A 522 -14.12 -11.71 -13.26
N LEU A 523 -13.62 -10.77 -14.05
CA LEU A 523 -12.23 -10.75 -14.51
C LEU A 523 -11.44 -9.72 -13.68
N TYR A 524 -10.44 -10.16 -12.94
CA TYR A 524 -9.66 -9.32 -12.01
C TYR A 524 -8.37 -8.78 -12.63
N SER A 525 -7.66 -9.60 -13.39
CA SER A 525 -6.40 -9.23 -14.06
C SER A 525 -6.07 -10.17 -15.22
N PHE A 526 -5.13 -9.76 -16.07
CA PHE A 526 -4.54 -10.60 -17.12
C PHE A 526 -3.04 -10.31 -17.31
N TRP A 527 -2.28 -11.22 -17.91
CA TRP A 527 -0.87 -11.00 -18.29
C TRP A 527 -0.39 -12.02 -19.31
N VAL A 528 0.71 -11.71 -20.00
CA VAL A 528 1.37 -12.65 -20.92
C VAL A 528 2.72 -13.05 -20.36
N SER A 529 2.83 -14.30 -19.89
CA SER A 529 4.07 -14.83 -19.33
C SER A 529 4.98 -15.38 -20.44
N PRO A 530 6.32 -15.22 -20.33
CA PRO A 530 7.25 -15.95 -21.19
C PRO A 530 7.30 -17.46 -20.87
N GLN A 531 6.72 -17.88 -19.74
CA GLN A 531 6.83 -19.25 -19.22
C GLN A 531 5.45 -19.88 -19.00
N ALA A 532 5.35 -21.20 -19.22
CA ALA A 532 4.12 -21.95 -18.94
C ALA A 532 3.76 -22.01 -17.44
N SER A 533 4.69 -21.60 -16.55
CA SER A 533 4.44 -21.47 -15.11
C SER A 533 3.46 -20.35 -14.77
N GLY A 534 3.26 -19.38 -15.66
CA GLY A 534 2.44 -18.21 -15.38
C GLY A 534 3.12 -17.14 -14.53
N ALA A 535 4.44 -17.20 -14.34
CA ALA A 535 5.21 -16.15 -13.67
C ALA A 535 4.89 -14.78 -14.28
N SER A 536 4.43 -13.83 -13.47
CA SER A 536 4.00 -12.51 -13.96
C SER A 536 5.17 -11.55 -14.19
N HIS A 537 6.33 -11.81 -13.59
CA HIS A 537 7.48 -10.90 -13.54
C HIS A 537 7.16 -9.52 -12.94
N GLY A 538 6.02 -9.38 -12.28
CA GLY A 538 5.61 -8.18 -11.56
C GLY A 538 6.10 -8.19 -10.13
N TYR A 539 6.04 -7.02 -9.48
CA TYR A 539 6.50 -6.88 -8.10
C TYR A 539 5.54 -7.55 -7.11
N VAL A 540 6.06 -8.17 -6.06
CA VAL A 540 5.25 -8.92 -5.08
C VAL A 540 5.04 -8.15 -3.76
N ALA A 541 5.03 -6.81 -3.82
CA ALA A 541 4.89 -5.94 -2.65
C ALA A 541 5.88 -6.30 -1.54
N ALA A 542 5.39 -6.62 -0.33
CA ALA A 542 6.23 -7.02 0.80
C ALA A 542 6.75 -8.47 0.74
N GLY A 543 6.55 -9.15 -0.39
CA GLY A 543 6.94 -10.53 -0.61
C GLY A 543 5.83 -11.52 -0.27
N GLY A 544 6.22 -12.79 -0.18
CA GLY A 544 5.32 -13.88 0.13
C GLY A 544 6.01 -15.25 0.08
N PRO A 545 5.44 -16.28 0.71
CA PRO A 545 5.92 -17.66 0.57
C PRO A 545 6.11 -18.06 -0.89
N GLY A 546 7.19 -18.78 -1.16
CA GLY A 546 7.50 -19.31 -2.50
C GLY A 546 8.18 -18.33 -3.46
N PHE A 547 8.13 -17.01 -3.21
CA PHE A 547 8.91 -16.03 -3.98
C PHE A 547 10.38 -16.02 -3.55
N THR A 548 11.27 -15.75 -4.50
CA THR A 548 12.73 -15.73 -4.28
C THR A 548 13.34 -14.32 -4.32
N GLY A 549 12.50 -13.29 -4.49
CA GLY A 549 12.93 -11.91 -4.72
C GLY A 549 11.73 -10.97 -4.76
N HIS A 550 11.97 -9.73 -5.19
CA HIS A 550 10.95 -8.69 -5.27
C HIS A 550 9.93 -8.88 -6.39
N THR A 551 10.16 -9.82 -7.31
CA THR A 551 9.28 -10.08 -8.45
C THR A 551 8.88 -11.55 -8.56
N ASP A 552 7.69 -11.79 -9.10
CA ASP A 552 7.16 -13.12 -9.37
C ASP A 552 7.88 -13.75 -10.57
N THR A 553 8.94 -14.50 -10.29
CA THR A 553 9.69 -15.27 -11.29
C THR A 553 9.32 -16.75 -11.32
N VAL A 554 8.37 -17.17 -10.48
CA VAL A 554 8.10 -18.59 -10.16
C VAL A 554 6.70 -19.05 -10.60
N GLY A 555 5.73 -18.15 -10.73
CA GLY A 555 4.36 -18.47 -11.15
C GLY A 555 3.68 -19.46 -10.21
N MET A 556 3.11 -20.53 -10.76
CA MET A 556 2.45 -21.62 -10.00
C MET A 556 3.30 -22.22 -8.86
N ALA A 557 4.62 -22.06 -8.88
CA ALA A 557 5.47 -22.55 -7.79
C ALA A 557 5.40 -21.68 -6.51
N ALA A 558 4.88 -20.45 -6.58
CA ALA A 558 4.62 -19.62 -5.40
C ALA A 558 3.40 -20.08 -4.57
N GLU A 559 2.49 -20.85 -5.17
CA GLU A 559 1.24 -21.30 -4.50
C GLU A 559 1.45 -22.47 -3.51
N ARG A 560 2.71 -22.85 -3.22
CA ARG A 560 3.04 -24.08 -2.46
C ARG A 560 3.71 -23.84 -1.13
#